data_AF-A0A7X7V642-F1
#
_entry.id   AF-A0A7X7V642-F1
#
_cell.length_a   1.000
_cell.length_b   1.000
_cell.length_c   1.000
_cell.angle_alpha   90.00
_cell.angle_beta   90.00
_cell.angle_gamma   90.00
#
_symmetry.space_group_name_H-M   'P 1'
#
loop_
_entity.id
_entity.type
_entity.pdbx_description
1 polymer ?
#
loop_
_entity_poly.entity_id
_entity_poly.type
_entity_poly.pdbx_seq_one_letter_code
_entity_poly.pdbx_strand_id
1 'polypeptide(L)'
;DPRSRDPWCMMVNVLGGGVDDLTSELLHCFARDPRLRVEFYGKQLRPGRKVGHVVCYGDDLAEVRVRAQHAARYLMGEIREG
;
A
#
# COMPACT_ATOMS: atom_id res chain seq x y z
N ASP A 1 -15.63 -11.28 16.39
CA ASP A 1 -15.93 -12.27 15.33
C ASP A 1 -14.75 -12.30 14.36
N PRO A 2 -13.99 -13.40 14.29
CA PRO A 2 -12.76 -13.50 13.49
C PRO A 2 -13.00 -13.86 12.02
N ARG A 3 -14.26 -13.94 11.57
CA ARG A 3 -14.59 -14.26 10.17
C ARG A 3 -14.02 -13.21 9.21
N SER A 4 -13.54 -13.68 8.05
CA SER A 4 -13.09 -12.77 6.98
C SER A 4 -14.25 -11.89 6.54
N ARG A 5 -13.98 -10.60 6.34
CA ARG A 5 -14.96 -9.64 5.84
C ARG A 5 -15.24 -9.83 4.35
N ASP A 6 -14.23 -10.24 3.60
CA ASP A 6 -14.25 -10.38 2.15
C ASP A 6 -13.62 -11.72 1.73
N PRO A 7 -13.95 -12.24 0.54
CA PRO A 7 -13.36 -13.48 0.03
C PRO A 7 -11.84 -13.41 -0.13
N TRP A 8 -11.31 -12.24 -0.51
CA TRP A 8 -9.89 -12.03 -0.74
C TRP A 8 -9.34 -10.87 0.08
N CYS A 9 -8.10 -11.04 0.53
CA CYS A 9 -7.30 -10.02 1.20
C CYS A 9 -5.87 -10.15 0.66
N MET A 10 -5.26 -9.02 0.29
CA MET A 10 -3.85 -8.98 -0.07
C MET A 10 -3.14 -7.90 0.71
N MET A 11 -2.01 -8.29 1.32
CA MET A 11 -1.09 -7.38 1.99
C MET A 11 0.22 -7.30 1.21
N VAL A 12 0.75 -6.10 1.05
CA VAL A 12 2.06 -5.85 0.46
C VAL A 12 2.88 -4.96 1.39
N ASN A 13 4.10 -5.39 1.72
CA ASN A 13 5.02 -4.58 2.51
C ASN A 13 5.42 -3.31 1.74
N VAL A 14 5.57 -2.21 2.46
CA VAL A 14 6.21 -1.00 1.93
C VAL A 14 7.63 -0.94 2.51
N LEU A 15 8.61 -0.90 1.61
CA LEU A 15 10.02 -0.74 1.95
C LEU A 15 10.45 0.71 1.72
N GLY A 16 11.27 1.25 2.61
CA GLY A 16 11.81 2.60 2.48
C GLY A 16 12.92 2.69 1.42
N GLY A 17 13.21 3.91 0.98
CA GLY A 17 14.37 4.24 0.16
C GLY A 17 14.10 4.74 -1.26
N GLY A 18 12.84 4.69 -1.74
CA GLY A 18 12.49 5.22 -3.07
C GLY A 18 11.67 6.53 -3.06
N VAL A 19 11.29 7.01 -1.88
CA VAL A 19 10.62 8.30 -1.64
C VAL A 19 11.10 8.88 -0.31
N ASP A 20 11.01 10.21 -0.16
CA ASP A 20 11.42 10.92 1.06
C ASP A 20 10.23 11.32 1.95
N ASP A 21 9.02 11.39 1.41
CA ASP A 21 7.79 11.73 2.15
C ASP A 21 6.65 10.77 1.85
N LEU A 22 6.51 9.73 2.67
CA LEU A 22 5.40 8.77 2.55
C LEU A 22 4.01 9.38 2.79
N THR A 23 3.92 10.51 3.49
CA THR A 23 2.62 11.12 3.81
C THR A 23 2.02 11.76 2.57
N SER A 24 2.82 12.51 1.82
CA SER A 24 2.40 13.08 0.53
C SER A 24 2.05 11.98 -0.49
N GLU A 25 2.85 10.91 -0.57
CA GLU A 25 2.57 9.82 -1.49
C GLU A 25 1.31 9.03 -1.10
N LEU A 26 1.01 8.93 0.20
CA LEU A 26 -0.22 8.32 0.69
C LEU A 26 -1.47 9.10 0.24
N LEU A 27 -1.41 10.43 0.19
CA LEU A 27 -2.52 11.26 -0.30
C LEU A 27 -2.84 10.95 -1.77
N HIS A 28 -1.82 10.77 -2.62
CA HIS A 28 -2.01 10.35 -4.01
C HIS A 28 -2.65 8.97 -4.10
N CYS A 29 -2.18 8.01 -3.29
CA CYS A 29 -2.78 6.68 -3.23
C CYS A 29 -4.26 6.73 -2.83
N PHE A 30 -4.64 7.55 -1.85
CA PHE A 30 -6.04 7.68 -1.45
C PHE A 30 -6.91 8.45 -2.45
N ALA A 31 -6.35 9.39 -3.20
CA ALA A 31 -7.07 10.04 -4.29
C ALA A 31 -7.44 9.04 -5.40
N ARG A 32 -6.56 8.05 -5.66
CA ARG A 32 -6.78 6.98 -6.63
C ARG A 32 -7.70 5.87 -6.11
N ASP A 33 -7.47 5.40 -4.89
CA ASP A 33 -8.24 4.32 -4.28
C ASP A 33 -8.52 4.62 -2.79
N PRO A 34 -9.69 5.20 -2.47
CA PRO A 34 -10.06 5.53 -1.10
C PRO A 34 -10.37 4.29 -0.24
N ARG A 35 -10.43 3.09 -0.84
CA ARG A 35 -10.68 1.82 -0.11
C ARG A 35 -9.39 1.17 0.39
N LEU A 36 -8.21 1.72 0.09
CA LEU A 36 -6.93 1.22 0.59
C LEU A 36 -6.88 1.28 2.12
N ARG A 37 -6.19 0.32 2.73
CA ARG A 37 -5.76 0.43 4.13
C ARG A 37 -4.25 0.46 4.18
N VAL A 38 -3.68 1.53 4.72
CA VAL A 38 -2.23 1.71 4.81
C VAL A 38 -1.86 1.96 6.26
N GLU A 39 -0.85 1.23 6.74
CA GLU A 39 -0.31 1.41 8.09
C GLU A 39 1.20 1.61 8.02
N PHE A 40 1.66 2.76 8.55
CA PHE A 40 3.07 3.08 8.70
C PHE A 40 3.51 2.94 10.16
N TYR A 41 4.75 2.50 10.35
CA TYR A 41 5.28 2.17 11.68
C TYR A 41 6.06 3.32 12.34
N GLY A 42 6.01 4.54 11.79
CA GLY A 42 6.80 5.68 12.28
C GLY A 42 8.32 5.45 12.23
N LYS A 43 8.78 4.51 11.38
CA LYS A 43 10.21 4.18 11.23
C LYS A 43 10.85 5.15 10.24
N GLN A 44 12.11 5.51 10.50
CA GLN A 44 12.92 6.23 9.51
C GLN A 44 12.96 5.50 8.17
N LEU A 45 12.85 6.27 7.08
CA LEU A 45 13.01 5.80 5.71
C LEU A 45 14.47 5.45 5.46
N ARG A 46 14.76 4.17 5.33
CA ARG A 46 16.08 3.64 4.94
C ARG A 46 15.86 2.61 3.83
N PRO A 47 16.75 2.55 2.82
CA PRO A 47 16.68 1.55 1.76
C PRO A 47 16.45 0.13 2.30
N GLY A 48 15.40 -0.52 1.81
CA GLY A 48 15.05 -1.91 2.15
C GLY A 48 14.40 -2.12 3.52
N ARG A 49 14.28 -1.08 4.35
CA ARG A 49 13.63 -1.21 5.67
C ARG A 49 12.12 -1.27 5.51
N LYS A 50 11.47 -2.28 6.08
CA LYS A 50 10.00 -2.33 6.16
C LYS A 50 9.47 -1.19 7.04
N VAL A 51 8.83 -0.22 6.42
CA VAL A 51 8.29 1.01 7.04
C VAL A 51 6.78 0.97 7.21
N GLY A 52 6.10 0.07 6.50
CA GLY A 52 4.66 -0.14 6.64
C GLY A 52 4.16 -1.26 5.75
N HIS A 53 2.86 -1.24 5.47
CA HIS A 53 2.21 -2.13 4.51
C HIS A 53 0.90 -1.54 3.99
N VAL A 54 0.48 -2.03 2.83
CA VAL A 54 -0.84 -1.78 2.23
C VAL A 54 -1.66 -3.06 2.31
N VAL A 55 -2.95 -2.93 2.63
CA VAL A 55 -3.94 -4.00 2.56
C VAL A 55 -5.11 -3.59 1.66
N CYS A 56 -5.55 -4.52 0.81
CA CYS A 56 -6.78 -4.44 0.03
C CYS A 56 -7.66 -5.66 0.30
N TYR A 57 -8.97 -5.45 0.23
CA TYR A 57 -10.00 -6.48 0.34
C TYR A 57 -10.95 -6.40 -0.86
N GLY A 58 -11.60 -7.52 -1.19
CA GLY A 58 -12.61 -7.60 -2.24
C GLY A 58 -13.03 -9.02 -2.60
N ASP A 59 -13.96 -9.12 -3.55
CA ASP A 59 -14.54 -10.34 -4.11
C ASP A 59 -13.77 -10.86 -5.34
N ASP A 60 -13.05 -9.98 -6.05
CA ASP A 60 -12.16 -10.33 -7.16
C ASP A 60 -10.67 -10.29 -6.76
N LEU A 61 -10.00 -11.44 -6.85
CA LEU A 61 -8.58 -11.58 -6.50
C LEU A 61 -7.66 -10.76 -7.41
N ALA A 62 -7.97 -10.65 -8.70
CA ALA A 62 -7.15 -9.90 -9.66
C ALA A 62 -7.25 -8.40 -9.37
N GLU A 63 -8.44 -7.88 -9.08
CA GLU A 63 -8.64 -6.47 -8.68
C GLU A 63 -7.88 -6.17 -7.38
N VAL A 64 -8.07 -7.00 -6.34
CA VAL A 64 -7.41 -6.84 -5.04
C VAL A 64 -5.89 -6.84 -5.20
N ARG A 65 -5.35 -7.72 -6.04
CA ARG A 65 -3.92 -7.80 -6.33
C ARG A 65 -3.40 -6.54 -6.99
N VAL A 66 -4.05 -6.09 -8.06
CA VAL A 66 -3.63 -4.90 -8.82
C VAL A 66 -3.63 -3.67 -7.91
N ARG A 67 -4.68 -3.48 -7.11
CA ARG A 67 -4.80 -2.34 -6.19
C ARG A 67 -3.69 -2.33 -5.13
N ALA A 68 -3.49 -3.45 -4.44
CA ALA A 68 -2.48 -3.56 -3.37
C ALA A 68 -1.05 -3.38 -3.90
N GLN A 69 -0.72 -4.02 -5.03
CA GLN A 69 0.60 -3.90 -5.65
C GLN A 69 0.83 -2.49 -6.19
N HIS A 70 -0.15 -1.90 -6.87
CA HIS A 70 -0.01 -0.54 -7.40
C HIS A 70 0.31 0.46 -6.29
N ALA A 71 -0.50 0.48 -5.22
CA ALA A 71 -0.28 1.38 -4.09
C ALA A 71 1.10 1.16 -3.43
N ALA A 72 1.48 -0.09 -3.18
CA ALA A 72 2.78 -0.37 -2.58
C ALA A 72 3.95 0.05 -3.48
N ARG A 73 3.89 -0.21 -4.79
CA ARG A 73 4.93 0.19 -5.76
C ARG A 73 5.03 1.71 -5.87
N TYR A 74 3.91 2.41 -5.81
CA TYR A 74 3.88 3.87 -5.79
C TYR A 74 4.55 4.41 -4.51
N LEU A 75 4.17 3.90 -3.34
CA LEU A 75 4.76 4.26 -2.04
C LEU A 75 6.24 3.90 -1.91
N MET A 76 6.70 2.85 -2.60
CA MET A 76 8.11 2.46 -2.67
C MET A 76 8.89 3.23 -3.73
N GLY A 77 8.24 4.12 -4.47
CA GLY A 77 8.88 4.92 -5.49
C GLY A 77 9.22 4.17 -6.78
N GLU A 78 8.66 2.98 -7.01
CA GLU A 78 8.95 2.16 -8.19
C GLU A 78 8.18 2.58 -9.43
N ILE A 79 7.02 3.24 -9.24
CA ILE A 79 6.17 3.77 -10.30
C ILE A 79 5.80 5.22 -9.99
N ARG A 80 5.51 6.01 -11.02
CA ARG A 80 4.96 7.37 -10.91
C ARG A 80 3.77 7.50 -11.84
N GLU A 81 2.81 8.31 -11.43
CA GLU A 81 1.69 8.74 -12.25
C GLU A 81 1.98 10.17 -12.71
N GLY A 82 1.79 10.44 -13.99
CA GLY A 82 2.05 11.76 -14.61
C GLY A 82 0.82 12.65 -14.62
#